data_AF-A0A496SJJ1-F1
#
_entry.id   AF-A0A496SJJ1-F1
#
_cell.length_a   1.000
_cell.length_b   1.000
_cell.length_c   1.000
_cell.angle_alpha   90.00
_cell.angle_beta   90.00
_cell.angle_gamma   90.00
#
_symmetry.space_group_name_H-M   'P 1'
#
loop_
_entity.id
_entity.type
_entity.pdbx_description
1 polymer ?
#
loop_
_entity_poly.entity_id
_entity_poly.type
_entity_poly.pdbx_seq_one_letter_code
_entity_poly.pdbx_strand_id
1 'polypeptide(L)' 'MAAFGLQLPKNLTNGPDGGLLTTDNEELCLRAEMLGQSGERLNPGERRDYNAYGLGWMYRCDELLAEIACSRLKTPRQA' A
#
# COMPACT_ATOMS: atom_id res chain seq x y z
N MET A 1 8.29 12.07 1.62
CA MET A 1 7.01 11.37 1.34
C MET A 1 6.54 11.63 -0.09
N ALA A 2 6.11 10.60 -0.81
CA ALA A 2 5.55 10.69 -2.15
C ALA A 2 4.44 9.65 -2.37
N ALA A 3 3.53 9.93 -3.30
CA ALA A 3 2.46 9.03 -3.70
C ALA A 3 2.47 8.83 -5.22
N PHE A 4 2.31 7.57 -5.66
CA PHE A 4 2.33 7.17 -7.05
C PHE A 4 1.07 6.38 -7.38
N GLY A 5 0.48 6.63 -8.55
CA GLY A 5 -0.59 5.77 -9.07
C GLY A 5 -0.03 4.64 -9.91
N LEU A 6 -0.66 3.46 -9.87
CA LEU A 6 -0.27 2.26 -10.61
C LEU A 6 -1.31 1.85 -11.67
N GLN A 7 -2.17 2.77 -12.07
CA GLN A 7 -3.20 2.56 -13.10
C GLN A 7 -2.56 2.21 -14.45
N LEU A 8 -3.32 1.55 -15.33
CA LEU A 8 -2.89 1.08 -16.66
C LEU A 8 -2.00 2.05 -17.47
N PRO A 9 -2.28 3.36 -17.59
CA PRO A 9 -1.45 4.24 -18.42
C PRO A 9 -0.12 4.63 -17.77
N LYS A 10 0.19 4.18 -16.55
CA LYS A 10 1.41 4.54 -15.82
C LYS A 10 2.57 3.62 -16.19
N ASN A 11 3.79 4.15 -16.10
CA ASN A 11 5.03 3.42 -16.45
C ASN A 11 5.20 2.12 -15.65
N LEU A 12 4.79 2.13 -14.39
CA LEU A 12 4.64 0.95 -13.55
C LEU A 12 3.15 0.77 -13.26
N THR A 13 2.60 -0.39 -13.63
CA THR A 13 1.17 -0.67 -13.46
C THR A 13 0.91 -2.04 -12.85
N ASN A 14 -0.14 -2.11 -12.02
CA ASN A 14 -0.70 -3.35 -11.49
C ASN A 14 -2.05 -3.72 -12.12
N GLY A 15 -2.59 -2.92 -13.04
CA GLY A 15 -3.90 -3.12 -13.65
C GLY A 15 -4.80 -1.88 -13.55
N PRO A 16 -6.11 -2.05 -13.26
CA PRO A 16 -7.08 -0.96 -13.34
C PRO A 16 -6.85 0.11 -12.27
N ASP A 17 -6.62 -0.31 -11.02
CA ASP A 17 -6.51 0.57 -9.85
C ASP A 17 -5.36 0.14 -8.94
N GLY A 18 -4.69 1.13 -8.35
CA GLY A 18 -3.59 0.90 -7.43
C GLY A 18 -2.76 2.14 -7.16
N GLY A 19 -2.00 2.08 -6.08
CA GLY A 19 -1.09 3.13 -5.72
C GLY A 19 0.01 2.65 -4.77
N LEU A 20 1.05 3.46 -4.67
CA LEU A 20 2.16 3.28 -3.76
C LEU A 20 2.37 4.58 -2.99
N LEU A 21 2.50 4.47 -1.67
CA LEU A 21 2.95 5.55 -0.82
C LEU A 21 4.36 5.23 -0.33
N THR A 22 5.27 6.18 -0.44
CA THR A 22 6.63 6.04 0.07
C THR A 22 6.95 7.17 1.04
N THR A 23 7.66 6.82 2.11
CA THR A 23 8.11 7.78 3.12
C THR A 23 9.38 7.24 3.78
N ASP A 24 10.26 8.16 4.14
CA ASP A 24 11.46 7.96 4.95
C ASP A 24 11.20 8.14 6.45
N ASN A 25 10.01 8.66 6.80
CA ASN A 25 9.57 8.84 8.18
C ASN A 25 8.74 7.64 8.64
N GLU A 26 9.28 6.89 9.60
CA GLU A 26 8.69 5.68 10.18
C GLU A 26 7.31 5.92 10.81
N GLU A 27 7.14 7.01 11.57
CA GLU A 27 5.87 7.37 12.22
C GLU A 27 4.76 7.61 11.18
N LEU A 28 5.10 8.25 10.05
CA LEU A 28 4.16 8.44 8.96
C LEU A 28 3.82 7.13 8.25
N CYS A 29 4.77 6.18 8.17
CA CYS A 29 4.55 4.86 7.59
C CYS A 29 3.50 4.10 8.42
N LEU A 30 3.70 4.01 9.73
CA LEU A 30 2.77 3.34 10.66
C LEU A 30 1.38 3.96 10.63
N ARG A 31 1.28 5.30 10.57
CA ARG A 31 -0.01 5.99 10.44
C ARG A 31 -0.71 5.70 9.12
N ALA A 32 0.04 5.63 8.01
CA ALA A 32 -0.53 5.30 6.71
C ALA A 32 -1.01 3.84 6.63
N GLU A 33 -0.28 2.92 7.25
CA GLU A 33 -0.73 1.53 7.39
C GLU A 33 -2.02 1.45 8.22
N MET A 34 -2.09 2.13 9.37
CA MET A 34 -3.31 2.20 10.19
C MET A 34 -4.49 2.76 9.39
N LEU A 35 -4.28 3.85 8.64
CA LEU A 35 -5.28 4.45 7.77
C LEU A 35 -5.82 3.46 6.73
N GLY A 36 -4.94 2.69 6.09
CA GLY A 36 -5.30 1.70 5.07
C GLY A 36 -5.93 0.41 5.61
N GLN A 37 -5.92 0.25 6.93
CA GLN A 37 -6.47 -0.89 7.65
C GLN A 37 -7.67 -0.48 8.51
N SER A 38 -8.52 0.40 7.99
CA SER A 38 -9.73 0.83 8.67
C SER A 38 -9.49 1.49 10.04
N GLY A 39 -8.30 2.04 10.29
CA GLY A 39 -7.95 2.74 11.53
C GLY A 39 -7.37 1.83 12.62
N GLU A 40 -7.06 0.58 12.30
CA GLU A 40 -6.53 -0.41 13.25
C GLU A 40 -5.00 -0.40 13.31
N ARG A 41 -4.44 -0.67 14.50
CA ARG A 41 -3.01 -0.85 14.69
C ARG A 41 -2.64 -2.32 14.56
N LEU A 42 -1.76 -2.64 13.61
CA LEU A 42 -1.15 -3.97 13.51
C LEU A 42 0.29 -3.93 13.99
N ASN A 43 0.51 -4.26 15.26
CA ASN A 43 1.85 -4.40 15.81
C ASN A 43 2.37 -5.84 15.56
N PRO A 44 3.54 -6.02 14.92
CA PRO A 44 4.12 -7.34 14.74
C PRO A 44 4.33 -8.06 16.09
N GLY A 45 3.84 -9.29 16.20
CA GLY A 45 4.02 -10.13 17.40
C GLY A 45 2.97 -9.92 18.50
N GLU A 46 2.08 -8.95 18.37
CA GLU A 46 0.96 -8.75 19.29
C GLU A 46 -0.33 -9.40 18.75
N ARG A 47 -1.21 -9.82 19.67
CA ARG A 47 -2.53 -10.30 19.27
C ARG A 47 -3.36 -9.11 18.78
N ARG A 48 -3.92 -9.26 17.58
CA ARG A 48 -4.85 -8.29 16.99
C ARG A 48 -6.04 -8.00 17.91
N ASP A 49 -6.29 -6.72 18.19
CA ASP A 49 -7.34 -6.27 19.12
C ASP A 49 -8.64 -5.82 18.44
N TYR A 50 -8.63 -5.67 17.10
CA TYR A 50 -9.79 -5.31 16.27
C TYR A 50 -10.42 -3.96 16.61
N ASN A 51 -9.67 -3.04 17.21
CA ASN A 51 -10.15 -1.70 17.53
C ASN A 51 -9.73 -0.67 16.47
N ALA A 52 -10.65 0.23 16.12
CA ALA A 52 -10.33 1.41 15.31
C ALA A 52 -9.86 2.55 16.24
N TYR A 53 -8.58 2.92 16.14
CA TYR A 53 -7.96 4.00 16.90
C TYR A 53 -8.05 5.37 16.20
N GLY A 54 -8.64 5.39 15.01
CA GLY A 54 -8.92 6.57 14.23
C GLY A 54 -9.83 6.24 13.03
N LEU A 55 -10.19 7.25 12.26
CA LEU A 55 -10.91 7.03 11.00
C LEU A 55 -9.95 6.43 9.97
N GLY A 56 -10.34 5.31 9.38
CA GLY A 56 -9.59 4.67 8.30
C GLY A 56 -10.47 4.14 7.18
N TRP A 57 -9.82 3.67 6.14
CA TRP A 57 -10.41 3.12 4.93
C TRP A 57 -9.79 1.77 4.61
N MET A 58 -10.43 1.02 3.72
CA MET A 58 -9.85 -0.21 3.20
C MET A 58 -8.99 0.09 1.96
N TYR A 59 -7.79 0.61 2.18
CA TYR A 59 -6.82 0.93 1.10
C TYR A 59 -5.75 -0.14 0.91
N ARG A 60 -5.92 -1.31 1.51
CA ARG A 60 -5.03 -2.45 1.25
C ARG A 60 -5.07 -2.83 -0.23
N CYS A 61 -3.90 -3.03 -0.80
CA CYS A 61 -3.75 -3.63 -2.12
C CYS A 61 -4.10 -5.11 -2.06
N ASP A 62 -4.76 -5.60 -3.10
CA ASP A 62 -4.92 -7.04 -3.31
C ASP A 62 -3.55 -7.70 -3.57
N GLU A 63 -3.33 -8.90 -3.04
CA GLU A 63 -2.06 -9.61 -3.15
C GLU A 63 -1.69 -9.93 -4.60
N LEU A 64 -2.67 -10.28 -5.44
CA LEU A 64 -2.46 -10.52 -6.86
C LEU A 64 -1.99 -9.23 -7.57
N LEU A 65 -2.61 -8.10 -7.25
CA LEU A 65 -2.22 -6.80 -7.81
C LEU A 65 -0.82 -6.39 -7.34
N ALA A 66 -0.48 -6.67 -6.08
CA ALA A 66 0.85 -6.42 -5.53
C ALA A 66 1.92 -7.24 -6.28
N GLU A 67 1.67 -8.53 -6.54
CA GLU A 67 2.60 -9.39 -7.28
C GLU A 67 2.79 -8.94 -8.74
N ILE A 68 1.74 -8.45 -9.40
CA ILE A 68 1.86 -7.86 -10.73
C ILE A 68 2.80 -6.65 -10.69
N ALA A 69 2.62 -5.74 -9.72
CA ALA A 69 3.51 -4.59 -9.55
C ALA A 69 4.97 -5.01 -9.30
N CYS A 70 5.18 -5.95 -8.39
CA CYS A 70 6.50 -6.50 -8.06
C CYS A 70 7.19 -7.14 -9.28
N SER A 71 6.45 -7.93 -10.06
CA SER A 71 6.93 -8.56 -11.29
C SER A 71 7.34 -7.53 -12.35
N ARG A 72 6.51 -6.50 -12.56
CA ARG A 72 6.79 -5.40 -13.48
C ARG A 72 7.96 -4.52 -13.06
N LEU A 73 8.16 -4.33 -11.76
CA LEU A 73 9.29 -3.57 -11.24
C LEU A 73 10.62 -4.30 -11.49
N LYS A 74 10.64 -5.63 -11.36
CA LYS A 74 11.82 -6.47 -11.63
C LYS A 74 12.15 -6.56 -13.12
N THR A 75 11.12 -6.59 -13.96
CA THR A 75 11.25 -6.68 -15.42
C THR A 75 10.60 -5.46 -16.06
N PRO A 76 11.24 -4.28 -15.98
CA PRO A 76 10.70 -3.09 -16.61
C PRO A 76 10.57 -3.35 -18.11
N ARG A 77 9.40 -3.02 -18.68
CA ARG A 77 9.19 -3.10 -20.12
C ARG A 77 10.25 -2.20 -20.77
N GLN A 78 11.11 -2.75 -21.61
CA GLN A 78 11.97 -1.93 -22.46
C GLN A 78 11.03 -1.08 -23.32
N ALA A 79 11.18 0.24 -23.22
CA ALA A 79 10.46 1.20 -24.03
C ALA A 79 10.98 1.20 -25.46
#